data_AF-A0A125RA63-F1
#
_entry.id   AF-A0A125RA63-F1
#
_cell.length_a   1.000
_cell.length_b   1.000
_cell.length_c   1.000
_cell.angle_alpha   90.00
_cell.angle_beta   90.00
_cell.angle_gamma   90.00
#
_symmetry.space_group_name_H-M   'P 1'
#
loop_
_entity.id
_entity.type
_entity.pdbx_description
1 polymer ?
#
loop_
_entity_poly.entity_id
_entity_poly.type
_entity_poly.pdbx_seq_one_letter_code
_entity_poly.pdbx_strand_id
1 'polypeptide(L)'
;MNYKQIIEILKDFKVKKIIFLGCNSENLMKYILSYTQINCGELIFIDSQPKINIEEIINDYTNVNFTFYNEDSLNKLTNFKDYDAIFIDDNPNWYTVYNELNIIEKNCDKFPLIFICNSIFPNERRDTYYHFNNIPFSYQNTYEKKLRLYDDLVIDDEFYHAIYQNTPKNGVLTAVEDYIENSELDIGKTLIDCKTGILLIYFKNHHIFKKYYNNKNLNNEFINFHVKHTLLKNIVKNSLAEDSDDYFKNDTDYINKELLIEIRENNEELNDLLRTKINRINDLKKERRILNKTITEKDKQITQKDKLIRTKIDRINDLKKERRILNYTITEKDKQITRKNKQTTQKDKLIRTKIDRINDLKKERRVLNKTIKTKDKQLKYKNKKLHYNKRSINLLSSKRRFSILLSQFYIIFKFKYGAKLKLNRTLFNEIIKNNWLDVGFYFKNNRELSEFKWFKLLTPEAHYVCHGYDEKRIPKLGFDDKLKKEGIIKEITGDAYDK
;
A
#
# COMPACT_ATOMS: atom_id res chain seq x y z
N MET A 1 -32.70 31.33 40.90
CA MET A 1 -32.19 30.55 39.73
C MET A 1 -32.68 29.12 39.87
N ASN A 2 -32.89 28.37 38.78
CA ASN A 2 -33.45 27.02 38.85
C ASN A 2 -32.39 25.97 38.47
N TYR A 3 -31.74 25.37 39.48
CA TYR A 3 -30.70 24.35 39.29
C TYR A 3 -31.25 22.94 38.98
N LYS A 4 -32.52 22.82 38.58
CA LYS A 4 -33.19 21.54 38.33
C LYS A 4 -32.45 20.62 37.35
N GLN A 5 -31.86 21.18 36.29
CA GLN A 5 -31.13 20.39 35.30
C GLN A 5 -29.86 19.74 35.88
N ILE A 6 -29.16 20.42 36.79
CA ILE A 6 -28.02 19.85 37.52
C ILE A 6 -28.49 18.66 38.33
N ILE A 7 -29.57 18.81 39.09
CA ILE A 7 -30.13 17.72 39.91
C ILE A 7 -30.55 16.53 39.06
N GLU A 8 -31.15 16.75 37.90
CA GLU A 8 -31.50 15.68 36.97
C GLU A 8 -30.27 14.92 36.46
N ILE A 9 -29.19 15.63 36.13
CA ILE A 9 -27.92 15.01 35.72
C ILE A 9 -27.34 14.18 36.87
N LEU A 10 -27.25 14.74 38.08
CA LEU A 10 -26.75 14.01 39.24
C LEU A 10 -27.56 12.72 39.50
N LYS A 11 -28.90 12.78 39.37
CA LYS A 11 -29.79 11.61 39.48
C LYS A 11 -29.53 10.56 38.40
N ASP A 12 -29.45 10.98 37.13
CA ASP A 12 -29.25 10.07 36.00
C ASP A 12 -27.89 9.33 36.12
N PHE A 13 -26.86 10.00 36.65
CA PHE A 13 -25.54 9.42 36.90
C PHE A 13 -25.42 8.72 38.26
N LYS A 14 -26.47 8.71 39.07
CA LYS A 14 -26.52 8.11 40.41
C LYS A 14 -25.35 8.55 41.29
N VAL A 15 -25.01 9.84 41.23
CA VAL A 15 -23.91 10.45 41.97
C VAL A 15 -24.11 10.24 43.47
N LYS A 16 -23.08 9.72 44.16
CA LYS A 16 -23.09 9.50 45.61
C LYS A 16 -22.07 10.35 46.33
N LYS A 17 -20.89 10.57 45.77
CA LYS A 17 -19.85 11.38 46.41
C LYS A 17 -19.55 12.64 45.60
N ILE A 18 -19.77 13.80 46.20
CA ILE A 18 -19.59 15.11 45.57
C ILE A 18 -18.49 15.87 46.30
N ILE A 19 -17.54 16.41 45.54
CA ILE A 19 -16.62 17.44 46.02
C ILE A 19 -17.11 18.80 45.53
N PHE A 20 -17.01 19.83 46.36
CA PHE A 20 -17.39 21.19 46.00
C PHE A 20 -16.26 22.14 46.42
N LEU A 21 -15.57 22.69 45.43
CA LEU A 21 -14.45 23.62 45.58
C LEU A 21 -14.97 25.05 45.47
N GLY A 22 -14.91 25.79 46.57
CA GLY A 22 -15.48 27.12 46.67
C GLY A 22 -17.00 27.14 46.51
N CYS A 23 -17.68 28.12 47.09
CA CYS A 23 -19.08 28.37 46.74
C CYS A 23 -19.49 29.81 47.05
N ASN A 24 -19.88 30.54 46.01
CA ASN A 24 -20.41 31.90 46.16
C ASN A 24 -21.95 31.94 46.16
N SER A 25 -22.61 30.80 45.93
CA SER A 25 -24.07 30.72 45.81
C SER A 25 -24.68 29.84 46.89
N GLU A 26 -25.26 30.47 47.92
CA GLU A 26 -26.02 29.76 48.95
C GLU A 26 -27.12 28.87 48.35
N ASN A 27 -27.79 29.35 47.30
CA ASN A 27 -28.82 28.58 46.62
C ASN A 27 -28.24 27.30 46.00
N LEU A 28 -27.11 27.38 45.29
CA LEU A 28 -26.50 26.18 44.72
C LEU A 28 -26.09 25.20 45.83
N MET A 29 -25.45 25.69 46.90
CA MET A 29 -25.09 24.87 48.07
C MET A 29 -26.32 24.15 48.65
N LYS A 30 -27.41 24.87 48.93
CA LYS A 30 -28.68 24.30 49.43
C LYS A 30 -29.26 23.25 48.48
N TYR A 31 -29.19 23.45 47.17
CA TYR A 31 -29.66 22.46 46.19
C TYR A 31 -28.82 21.17 46.21
N ILE A 32 -27.50 21.27 46.33
CA ILE A 32 -26.60 20.11 46.39
C ILE A 32 -26.73 19.38 47.73
N LEU A 33 -26.84 20.10 48.85
CA LEU A 33 -27.14 19.51 50.16
C LEU A 33 -28.48 18.76 50.16
N SER A 34 -29.53 19.37 49.60
CA SER A 34 -30.84 18.71 49.47
C SER A 34 -30.74 17.42 48.64
N TYR A 35 -29.97 17.44 47.55
CA TYR A 35 -29.74 16.25 46.73
C TYR A 35 -29.00 15.16 47.48
N THR A 36 -27.90 15.49 48.17
CA THR A 36 -27.10 14.51 48.94
C THR A 36 -27.91 13.92 50.09
N GLN A 37 -28.72 14.71 50.80
CA GLN A 37 -29.64 14.19 51.82
C GLN A 37 -30.62 13.16 51.25
N ILE A 38 -31.34 13.52 50.18
CA ILE A 38 -32.36 12.64 49.56
C ILE A 38 -31.75 11.35 49.02
N ASN A 39 -30.51 11.42 48.50
CA ASN A 39 -29.87 10.29 47.85
C ASN A 39 -28.87 9.56 48.76
N CYS A 40 -28.81 9.86 50.06
CA CYS A 40 -27.82 9.30 50.99
C CYS A 40 -26.39 9.40 50.42
N GLY A 41 -26.05 10.57 49.89
CA GLY A 41 -24.73 10.88 49.35
C GLY A 41 -23.85 11.61 50.36
N GLU A 42 -22.58 11.72 50.02
CA GLU A 42 -21.55 12.47 50.74
C GLU A 42 -21.26 13.77 50.00
N LEU A 43 -21.19 14.88 50.73
CA LEU A 43 -20.73 16.17 50.24
C LEU A 43 -19.46 16.60 51.00
N ILE A 44 -18.38 16.79 50.25
CA ILE A 44 -17.13 17.33 50.75
C ILE A 44 -17.00 18.76 50.22
N PHE A 45 -16.99 19.74 51.12
CA PHE A 45 -16.79 21.14 50.80
C PHE A 45 -15.36 21.57 51.14
N ILE A 46 -14.69 22.24 50.21
CA ILE A 46 -13.31 22.71 50.36
C ILE A 46 -13.31 24.19 49.98
N ASP A 47 -13.00 25.06 50.94
CA ASP A 47 -12.92 26.50 50.71
C ASP A 47 -12.06 27.13 51.82
N SER A 48 -11.03 27.88 51.44
CA SER A 48 -10.15 28.56 52.40
C SER A 48 -10.73 29.86 52.96
N GLN A 49 -11.73 30.44 52.27
CA GLN A 49 -12.37 31.71 52.63
C GLN A 49 -13.84 31.71 52.18
N PRO A 50 -14.69 30.87 52.80
CA PRO A 50 -16.09 30.75 52.40
C PRO A 50 -16.81 32.08 52.56
N LYS A 51 -17.44 32.57 51.48
CA LYS A 51 -18.28 33.78 51.50
C LYS A 51 -19.68 33.53 52.05
N ILE A 52 -20.08 32.27 52.08
CA ILE A 52 -21.38 31.84 52.60
C ILE A 52 -21.23 31.30 54.02
N ASN A 53 -22.25 31.51 54.84
CA ASN A 53 -22.28 30.96 56.19
C ASN A 53 -22.64 29.48 56.16
N ILE A 54 -21.61 28.63 56.03
CA ILE A 54 -21.76 27.17 55.90
C ILE A 54 -22.46 26.57 57.12
N GLU A 55 -22.14 27.02 58.33
CA GLU A 55 -22.74 26.51 59.57
C GLU A 55 -24.25 26.76 59.60
N GLU A 56 -24.66 27.98 59.26
CA GLU A 56 -26.08 28.34 59.18
C GLU A 56 -26.82 27.52 58.12
N ILE A 57 -26.22 27.34 56.95
CA ILE A 57 -26.83 26.54 55.87
C ILE A 57 -27.00 25.08 56.29
N ILE A 58 -26.02 24.48 56.96
CA ILE A 58 -26.06 23.06 57.35
C ILE A 58 -27.09 22.81 58.45
N ASN A 59 -27.32 23.76 59.35
CA ASN A 59 -28.30 23.62 60.43
C ASN A 59 -29.74 23.39 59.92
N ASP A 60 -30.04 23.78 58.68
CA ASP A 60 -31.32 23.50 58.02
C ASP A 60 -31.48 22.02 57.58
N TYR A 61 -30.42 21.20 57.66
CA TYR A 61 -30.37 19.84 57.15
C TYR A 61 -30.09 18.81 58.25
N THR A 62 -30.80 17.68 58.23
CA THR A 62 -30.64 16.59 59.20
C THR A 62 -30.04 15.34 58.55
N ASN A 63 -29.08 14.70 59.21
CA ASN A 63 -28.44 13.45 58.75
C ASN A 63 -27.75 13.55 57.37
N VAL A 64 -27.21 14.73 57.01
CA VAL A 64 -26.38 14.87 55.82
C VAL A 64 -24.96 14.42 56.13
N ASN A 65 -24.40 13.59 55.27
CA ASN A 65 -22.97 13.26 55.32
C ASN A 65 -22.19 14.41 54.68
N PHE A 66 -21.80 15.39 55.49
CA PHE A 66 -21.11 16.60 55.07
C PHE A 66 -19.76 16.72 55.78
N THR A 67 -18.71 17.08 55.04
CA THR A 67 -17.40 17.41 55.60
C THR A 67 -16.90 18.73 55.01
N PHE A 68 -16.45 19.66 55.87
CA PHE A 68 -15.83 20.91 55.45
C PHE A 68 -14.33 20.91 55.73
N TYR A 69 -13.55 21.34 54.75
CA TYR A 69 -12.12 21.61 54.87
C TYR A 69 -11.82 23.07 54.56
N ASN A 70 -11.31 23.78 55.58
CA ASN A 70 -10.85 25.15 55.45
C ASN A 70 -9.39 25.18 54.92
N GLU A 71 -9.22 24.84 53.64
CA GLU A 71 -7.92 24.71 52.98
C GLU A 71 -8.01 25.13 51.51
N ASP A 72 -6.86 25.47 50.91
CA ASP A 72 -6.74 25.80 49.48
C ASP A 72 -7.03 24.57 48.60
N SER A 73 -7.79 24.78 47.52
CA SER A 73 -8.29 23.70 46.67
C SER A 73 -7.16 22.92 46.00
N LEU A 74 -6.12 23.59 45.49
CA LEU A 74 -4.99 22.96 44.79
C LEU A 74 -4.21 22.03 45.71
N ASN A 75 -4.13 22.37 47.00
CA ASN A 75 -3.49 21.53 47.99
C ASN A 75 -4.40 20.37 48.39
N LYS A 76 -5.63 20.68 48.79
CA LYS A 76 -6.50 19.72 49.47
C LYS A 76 -7.09 18.68 48.51
N LEU A 77 -7.34 19.05 47.25
CA LEU A 77 -7.86 18.16 46.22
C LEU A 77 -6.93 16.98 45.93
N THR A 78 -5.62 17.12 46.18
CA THR A 78 -4.64 16.04 45.98
C THR A 78 -4.89 14.81 46.86
N ASN A 79 -5.62 14.97 47.96
CA ASN A 79 -5.87 13.93 48.95
C ASN A 79 -7.13 13.10 48.67
N PHE A 80 -7.93 13.45 47.66
CA PHE A 80 -9.18 12.76 47.35
C PHE A 80 -9.06 11.90 46.11
N LYS A 81 -9.66 10.70 46.21
CA LYS A 81 -9.87 9.75 45.12
C LYS A 81 -11.33 9.30 45.13
N ASP A 82 -11.76 8.72 44.01
CA ASP A 82 -13.03 7.99 43.87
C ASP A 82 -14.28 8.82 44.24
N TYR A 83 -14.42 10.02 43.69
CA TYR A 83 -15.65 10.81 43.75
C TYR A 83 -16.39 10.78 42.41
N ASP A 84 -17.72 10.93 42.46
CA ASP A 84 -18.58 10.80 41.27
C ASP A 84 -18.76 12.13 40.55
N ALA A 85 -18.77 13.23 41.30
CA ALA A 85 -18.92 14.57 40.77
C ALA A 85 -18.09 15.59 41.55
N ILE A 86 -17.70 16.66 40.88
CA ILE A 86 -17.03 17.80 41.48
C ILE A 86 -17.57 19.11 40.91
N PHE A 87 -17.78 20.09 41.79
CA PHE A 87 -18.12 21.46 41.45
C PHE A 87 -16.91 22.35 41.69
N ILE A 88 -16.60 23.19 40.70
CA ILE A 88 -15.51 24.17 40.76
C ILE A 88 -16.13 25.57 40.67
N ASP A 89 -16.21 26.26 41.80
CA ASP A 89 -16.70 27.64 41.96
C ASP A 89 -15.76 28.49 42.84
N ASP A 90 -14.50 28.10 42.90
CA ASP A 90 -13.45 28.85 43.58
C ASP A 90 -12.95 30.01 42.68
N ASN A 91 -11.72 30.47 42.90
CA ASN A 91 -11.03 31.57 42.25
C ASN A 91 -11.06 31.45 40.71
N PRO A 92 -11.87 32.25 40.01
CA PRO A 92 -12.17 32.04 38.59
C PRO A 92 -11.09 32.67 37.70
N ASN A 93 -9.91 32.07 37.75
CA ASN A 93 -8.76 32.38 36.89
C ASN A 93 -8.23 31.12 36.21
N TRP A 94 -7.49 31.32 35.13
CA TRP A 94 -6.96 30.25 34.32
C TRP A 94 -6.08 29.28 35.12
N TYR A 95 -5.15 29.80 35.93
CA TYR A 95 -4.15 28.99 36.62
C TYR A 95 -4.80 28.02 37.61
N THR A 96 -5.77 28.48 38.38
CA THR A 96 -6.42 27.67 39.42
C THR A 96 -7.23 26.56 38.76
N VAL A 97 -8.16 26.91 37.87
CA VAL A 97 -9.06 25.95 37.21
C VAL A 97 -8.28 24.93 36.38
N TYR A 98 -7.27 25.37 35.61
CA TYR A 98 -6.47 24.45 34.79
C TYR A 98 -5.72 23.43 35.66
N ASN A 99 -5.16 23.85 36.80
CA ASN A 99 -4.43 22.94 37.67
C ASN A 99 -5.36 22.03 38.49
N GLU A 100 -6.53 22.52 38.93
CA GLU A 100 -7.55 21.67 39.54
C GLU A 100 -8.00 20.55 38.60
N LEU A 101 -8.27 20.87 37.33
CA LEU A 101 -8.61 19.88 36.29
C LEU A 101 -7.50 18.83 36.11
N ASN A 102 -6.24 19.26 36.05
CA ASN A 102 -5.11 18.35 35.97
C ASN A 102 -4.94 17.47 37.22
N ILE A 103 -5.24 17.97 38.41
CA ILE A 103 -5.23 17.19 39.65
C ILE A 103 -6.35 16.14 39.61
N ILE A 104 -7.56 16.53 39.18
CA ILE A 104 -8.71 15.62 39.05
C ILE A 104 -8.38 14.47 38.12
N GLU A 105 -7.83 14.75 36.94
CA GLU A 105 -7.44 13.72 35.96
C GLU A 105 -6.39 12.75 36.52
N LYS A 106 -5.40 13.25 37.25
CA LYS A 106 -4.33 12.43 37.83
C LYS A 106 -4.80 11.54 38.99
N ASN A 107 -5.82 11.96 39.73
CA ASN A 107 -6.21 11.34 40.98
C ASN A 107 -7.38 10.37 40.88
N CYS A 108 -8.08 10.32 39.75
CA CYS A 108 -9.28 9.54 39.58
C CYS A 108 -9.11 8.45 38.52
N ASP A 109 -9.24 7.18 38.92
CA ASP A 109 -9.27 6.04 37.98
C ASP A 109 -10.51 6.10 37.07
N LYS A 110 -11.62 6.64 37.61
CA LYS A 110 -12.86 6.90 36.89
C LYS A 110 -13.10 8.40 36.81
N PHE A 111 -13.14 8.94 35.60
CA PHE A 111 -13.35 10.37 35.38
C PHE A 111 -14.71 10.84 35.93
N PRO A 112 -14.74 11.82 36.86
CA PRO A 112 -15.97 12.31 37.48
C PRO A 112 -16.76 13.24 36.55
N LEU A 113 -18.01 13.54 36.92
CA LEU A 113 -18.71 14.70 36.36
C LEU A 113 -18.09 15.98 36.91
N ILE A 114 -17.72 16.93 36.06
CA ILE A 114 -17.12 18.19 36.52
C ILE A 114 -18.03 19.35 36.12
N PHE A 115 -18.53 20.08 37.11
CA PHE A 115 -19.33 21.29 36.93
C PHE A 115 -18.45 22.51 37.21
N ILE A 116 -18.19 23.31 36.19
CA ILE A 116 -17.39 24.54 36.29
C ILE A 116 -18.35 25.73 36.33
N CYS A 117 -18.36 26.45 37.45
CA CYS A 117 -19.04 27.74 37.58
C CYS A 117 -18.22 28.85 36.89
N ASN A 118 -18.82 30.04 36.75
CA ASN A 118 -18.13 31.22 36.22
C ASN A 118 -17.47 31.00 34.83
N SER A 119 -18.01 30.09 34.01
CA SER A 119 -17.48 29.76 32.68
C SER A 119 -17.96 30.70 31.56
N ILE A 120 -18.68 31.74 31.92
CA ILE A 120 -19.23 32.74 31.00
C ILE A 120 -18.78 34.15 31.44
N PHE A 121 -19.20 35.17 30.71
CA PHE A 121 -18.99 36.56 31.05
C PHE A 121 -19.18 36.87 32.57
N PRO A 122 -18.24 37.57 33.23
CA PRO A 122 -17.02 38.17 32.66
C PRO A 122 -15.83 37.20 32.55
N ASN A 123 -15.90 36.03 33.19
CA ASN A 123 -14.74 35.18 33.47
C ASN A 123 -14.44 34.14 32.38
N GLU A 124 -15.23 34.09 31.30
CA GLU A 124 -14.97 33.22 30.14
C GLU A 124 -13.55 33.40 29.59
N ARG A 125 -13.12 34.65 29.41
CA ARG A 125 -11.89 35.04 28.74
C ARG A 125 -11.09 36.07 29.54
N ARG A 126 -11.38 36.18 30.83
CA ARG A 126 -10.78 37.14 31.76
C ARG A 126 -10.63 36.47 33.13
N ASP A 127 -9.45 36.60 33.72
CA ASP A 127 -9.20 36.14 35.08
C ASP A 127 -9.81 37.13 36.05
N THR A 128 -10.44 36.59 37.08
CA THR A 128 -10.72 37.30 38.32
C THR A 128 -9.94 36.62 39.43
N TYR A 129 -9.31 37.43 40.27
CA TYR A 129 -8.45 36.99 41.35
C TYR A 129 -9.10 37.33 42.69
N TYR A 130 -9.60 36.31 43.36
CA TYR A 130 -9.98 36.42 44.77
C TYR A 130 -8.72 36.51 45.63
N HIS A 131 -7.71 35.70 45.30
CA HIS A 131 -6.42 35.65 45.99
C HIS A 131 -5.27 35.64 44.99
N PHE A 132 -4.92 36.83 44.46
CA PHE A 132 -3.83 36.93 43.47
C PHE A 132 -2.48 36.46 44.03
N ASN A 133 -2.26 36.58 45.34
CA ASN A 133 -1.03 36.11 46.02
C ASN A 133 -0.81 34.60 45.94
N ASN A 134 -1.87 33.79 45.73
CA ASN A 134 -1.75 32.34 45.63
C ASN A 134 -1.35 31.87 44.22
N ILE A 135 -1.33 32.79 43.25
CA ILE A 135 -1.04 32.49 41.86
C ILE A 135 0.42 32.86 41.57
N PRO A 136 1.24 31.99 40.97
CA PRO A 136 2.61 32.35 40.64
C PRO A 136 2.65 33.52 39.66
N PHE A 137 3.58 34.45 39.88
CA PHE A 137 3.68 35.71 39.13
C PHE A 137 3.68 35.53 37.59
N SER A 138 4.29 34.46 37.08
CA SER A 138 4.32 34.14 35.64
C SER A 138 2.96 33.81 35.01
N TYR A 139 1.95 33.53 35.84
CA TYR A 139 0.57 33.24 35.41
C TYR A 139 -0.40 34.36 35.81
N GLN A 140 0.09 35.44 36.40
CA GLN A 140 -0.74 36.61 36.70
C GLN A 140 -0.78 37.52 35.47
N ASN A 141 -1.96 37.68 34.88
CA ASN A 141 -2.24 38.75 33.92
C ASN A 141 -2.22 40.11 34.61
N THR A 142 -1.82 41.19 33.93
CA THR A 142 -1.94 42.55 34.44
C THR A 142 -3.37 42.83 34.90
N TYR A 143 -3.53 43.30 36.13
CA TYR A 143 -4.84 43.37 36.80
C TYR A 143 -5.09 44.72 37.48
N GLU A 144 -6.36 44.99 37.77
CA GLU A 144 -6.81 46.14 38.54
C GLU A 144 -8.00 45.75 39.42
N LYS A 145 -8.25 46.50 40.51
CA LYS A 145 -9.36 46.25 41.43
C LYS A 145 -10.68 46.85 40.93
N LYS A 146 -10.99 46.59 39.66
CA LYS A 146 -12.17 47.08 38.93
C LYS A 146 -12.47 46.14 37.77
N LEU A 147 -13.74 46.03 37.41
CA LEU A 147 -14.18 45.26 36.26
C LEU A 147 -14.44 46.20 35.06
N ARG A 148 -13.60 46.11 34.02
CA ARG A 148 -13.80 46.82 32.74
C ARG A 148 -14.69 46.02 31.80
N LEU A 149 -15.92 46.49 31.59
CA LEU A 149 -16.87 45.86 30.66
C LEU A 149 -16.72 46.35 29.21
N TYR A 150 -16.38 47.64 29.06
CA TYR A 150 -16.11 48.38 27.82
C TYR A 150 -15.12 49.52 28.14
N ASP A 151 -14.56 50.18 27.13
CA ASP A 151 -13.59 51.27 27.32
C ASP A 151 -14.11 52.36 28.29
N ASP A 152 -15.41 52.67 28.21
CA ASP A 152 -16.05 53.71 29.04
C ASP A 152 -16.84 53.16 30.24
N LEU A 153 -16.95 51.84 30.41
CA LEU A 153 -17.74 51.23 31.47
C LEU A 153 -16.88 50.39 32.40
N VAL A 154 -16.58 50.99 33.55
CA VAL A 154 -15.79 50.41 34.62
C VAL A 154 -16.67 50.30 35.86
N ILE A 155 -16.69 49.13 36.47
CA ILE A 155 -17.39 48.86 37.73
C ILE A 155 -16.35 48.71 38.82
N ASP A 156 -16.51 49.42 39.92
CA ASP A 156 -15.73 49.13 41.12
C ASP A 156 -16.16 47.76 41.66
N ASP A 157 -15.19 46.88 41.82
CA ASP A 157 -15.40 45.50 42.26
C ASP A 157 -14.50 45.23 43.46
N GLU A 158 -14.91 44.33 44.34
CA GLU A 158 -14.09 43.93 45.49
C GLU A 158 -12.91 43.04 45.08
N PHE A 159 -12.98 42.43 43.89
CA PHE A 159 -11.95 41.56 43.35
C PHE A 159 -11.02 42.26 42.36
N TYR A 160 -9.87 41.65 42.11
CA TYR A 160 -8.97 42.07 41.05
C TYR A 160 -9.31 41.35 39.76
N HIS A 161 -9.38 42.06 38.64
CA HIS A 161 -9.66 41.49 37.34
C HIS A 161 -8.50 41.77 36.39
N ALA A 162 -8.19 40.81 35.52
CA ALA A 162 -7.28 41.08 34.41
C ALA A 162 -7.82 42.26 33.57
N ILE A 163 -6.96 43.24 33.28
CA ILE A 163 -7.33 44.46 32.53
C ILE A 163 -7.78 44.06 31.12
N TYR A 164 -7.00 43.18 30.49
CA TYR A 164 -7.26 42.67 29.15
C TYR A 164 -7.95 41.32 29.21
N GLN A 165 -8.91 41.13 28.30
CA GLN A 165 -9.56 39.85 28.03
C GLN A 165 -8.94 39.21 26.77
N ASN A 166 -9.13 37.90 26.58
CA ASN A 166 -8.63 37.12 25.44
C ASN A 166 -7.10 37.13 25.29
N THR A 167 -6.35 37.30 26.38
CA THR A 167 -4.90 37.04 26.38
C THR A 167 -4.64 35.53 26.58
N PRO A 168 -3.44 35.02 26.25
CA PRO A 168 -3.09 33.64 26.53
C PRO A 168 -3.23 33.33 28.03
N LYS A 169 -3.76 32.15 28.37
CA LYS A 169 -3.93 31.69 29.76
C LYS A 169 -4.73 32.69 30.61
N ASN A 170 -5.91 33.05 30.13
CA ASN A 170 -6.77 34.06 30.73
C ASN A 170 -8.25 33.66 30.61
N GLY A 171 -8.92 33.47 31.75
CA GLY A 171 -10.31 33.08 31.88
C GLY A 171 -10.53 31.58 32.11
N VAL A 172 -11.66 31.28 32.74
CA VAL A 172 -12.13 29.94 33.13
C VAL A 172 -12.42 29.08 31.89
N LEU A 173 -13.11 29.63 30.88
CA LEU A 173 -13.41 28.87 29.66
C LEU A 173 -12.14 28.56 28.88
N THR A 174 -11.17 29.48 28.88
CA THR A 174 -9.83 29.25 28.32
C THR A 174 -9.11 28.12 29.05
N ALA A 175 -9.13 28.07 30.38
CA ALA A 175 -8.54 26.96 31.13
C ALA A 175 -9.17 25.60 30.79
N VAL A 176 -10.49 25.56 30.66
CA VAL A 176 -11.19 24.33 30.27
C VAL A 176 -10.84 23.90 28.85
N GLU A 177 -10.70 24.85 27.92
CA GLU A 177 -10.30 24.56 26.53
C GLU A 177 -8.88 24.03 26.46
N ASP A 178 -7.95 24.73 27.09
CA ASP A 178 -6.55 24.31 27.16
C ASP A 178 -6.43 22.94 27.83
N TYR A 179 -7.22 22.67 28.88
CA TYR A 179 -7.25 21.36 29.53
C TYR A 179 -7.74 20.26 28.58
N ILE A 180 -8.87 20.46 27.91
CA ILE A 180 -9.44 19.48 26.96
C ILE A 180 -8.49 19.22 25.78
N GLU A 181 -7.82 20.25 25.28
CA GLU A 181 -6.86 20.12 24.18
C GLU A 181 -5.61 19.32 24.58
N ASN A 182 -5.19 19.43 25.85
CA ASN A 182 -3.99 18.76 26.36
C ASN A 182 -4.26 17.40 27.04
N SER A 183 -5.53 17.05 27.29
CA SER A 183 -5.89 15.76 27.90
C SER A 183 -5.88 14.63 26.87
N GLU A 184 -5.39 13.45 27.28
CA GLU A 184 -5.46 12.24 26.44
C GLU A 184 -6.84 11.56 26.51
N LEU A 185 -7.70 11.99 27.44
CA LEU A 185 -9.03 11.44 27.64
C LEU A 185 -10.00 11.91 26.54
N ASP A 186 -10.94 11.03 26.15
CA ASP A 186 -12.03 11.41 25.25
C ASP A 186 -13.13 12.16 26.02
N ILE A 187 -12.82 13.42 26.38
CA ILE A 187 -13.70 14.30 27.14
C ILE A 187 -14.39 15.32 26.24
N GLY A 188 -15.59 15.71 26.63
CA GLY A 188 -16.41 16.75 26.01
C GLY A 188 -16.89 17.75 27.04
N LYS A 189 -17.39 18.89 26.55
CA LYS A 189 -18.00 19.92 27.38
C LYS A 189 -19.35 20.36 26.84
N THR A 190 -20.24 20.81 27.71
CA THR A 190 -21.53 21.41 27.33
C THR A 190 -21.99 22.41 28.38
N LEU A 191 -22.59 23.52 27.94
CA LEU A 191 -23.16 24.50 28.85
C LEU A 191 -24.54 24.02 29.31
N ILE A 192 -24.72 23.81 30.61
CA ILE A 192 -25.99 23.31 31.17
C ILE A 192 -26.95 24.48 31.39
N ASP A 193 -26.47 25.57 31.97
CA ASP A 193 -27.31 26.71 32.32
C ASP A 193 -26.60 28.02 31.93
N CYS A 194 -27.18 28.70 30.94
CA CYS A 194 -26.66 29.97 30.43
C CYS A 194 -26.89 31.16 31.36
N LYS A 195 -27.79 31.04 32.35
CA LYS A 195 -28.04 32.10 33.34
C LYS A 195 -27.05 32.05 34.49
N THR A 196 -26.63 30.84 34.87
CA THR A 196 -25.66 30.63 35.96
C THR A 196 -24.24 30.47 35.45
N GLY A 197 -24.04 30.20 34.16
CA GLY A 197 -22.71 30.03 33.59
C GLY A 197 -22.05 28.72 33.94
N ILE A 198 -22.84 27.68 34.23
CA ILE A 198 -22.32 26.38 34.64
C ILE A 198 -22.07 25.50 33.41
N LEU A 199 -20.79 25.21 33.19
CA LEU A 199 -20.29 24.30 32.17
C LEU A 199 -20.11 22.90 32.76
N LEU A 200 -20.51 21.87 32.03
CA LEU A 200 -20.25 20.48 32.38
C LEU A 200 -19.13 19.93 31.50
N ILE A 201 -18.13 19.30 32.12
CA ILE A 201 -17.14 18.46 31.47
C ILE A 201 -17.45 17.00 31.79
N TYR A 202 -17.32 16.15 30.78
CA TYR A 202 -17.73 14.75 30.86
C TYR A 202 -16.98 13.85 29.88
N PHE A 203 -16.99 12.54 30.15
CA PHE A 203 -16.44 11.52 29.24
C PHE A 203 -17.42 11.23 28.08
N LYS A 204 -17.00 11.43 26.82
CA LYS A 204 -17.89 11.39 25.63
C LYS A 204 -18.59 10.05 25.42
N ASN A 205 -17.93 8.94 25.79
CA ASN A 205 -18.45 7.59 25.57
C ASN A 205 -19.54 7.17 26.56
N HIS A 206 -19.92 8.02 27.50
CA HIS A 206 -21.00 7.70 28.43
C HIS A 206 -22.38 7.86 27.75
N HIS A 207 -23.11 6.74 27.63
CA HIS A 207 -24.39 6.63 26.91
C HIS A 207 -25.46 7.67 27.32
N ILE A 208 -25.43 8.14 28.57
CA ILE A 208 -26.37 9.15 29.09
C ILE A 208 -26.21 10.51 28.39
N PHE A 209 -25.03 10.86 27.88
CA PHE A 209 -24.82 12.20 27.29
C PHE A 209 -25.51 12.42 25.95
N LYS A 210 -25.91 11.36 25.25
CA LYS A 210 -26.74 11.51 24.03
C LYS A 210 -28.06 12.25 24.33
N LYS A 211 -28.59 12.16 25.55
CA LYS A 211 -29.80 12.87 26.01
C LYS A 211 -29.57 14.38 26.13
N TYR A 212 -28.39 14.79 26.59
CA TYR A 212 -28.07 16.19 26.91
C TYR A 212 -27.38 16.93 25.75
N TYR A 213 -26.70 16.19 24.85
CA TYR A 213 -26.00 16.73 23.68
C TYR A 213 -26.95 17.39 22.65
N ASN A 214 -28.23 17.01 22.63
CA ASN A 214 -29.22 17.54 21.67
C ASN A 214 -29.84 18.89 22.06
N ASN A 215 -29.49 19.46 23.21
CA ASN A 215 -29.93 20.79 23.57
C ASN A 215 -29.04 21.83 22.88
N LYS A 216 -29.47 22.21 21.67
CA LYS A 216 -29.21 23.43 20.91
C LYS A 216 -27.92 24.18 21.28
N ASN A 217 -27.03 24.30 20.29
CA ASN A 217 -26.10 25.42 20.14
C ASN A 217 -26.87 26.74 20.31
N LEU A 218 -27.00 27.21 21.54
CA LEU A 218 -27.48 28.53 21.87
C LEU A 218 -26.30 29.45 21.55
N ASN A 219 -26.49 30.35 20.59
CA ASN A 219 -25.47 31.31 20.18
C ASN A 219 -24.85 31.97 21.42
N ASN A 220 -23.53 31.78 21.60
CA ASN A 220 -22.75 32.41 22.66
C ASN A 220 -22.99 33.93 22.73
N GLU A 221 -23.23 34.58 21.59
CA GLU A 221 -23.59 36.01 21.53
C GLU A 221 -24.88 36.38 22.25
N PHE A 222 -25.92 35.54 22.18
CA PHE A 222 -27.20 35.82 22.83
C PHE A 222 -27.11 35.62 24.35
N ILE A 223 -26.34 34.63 24.78
CA ILE A 223 -26.06 34.36 26.19
C ILE A 223 -25.24 35.51 26.78
N ASN A 224 -24.16 35.90 26.11
CA ASN A 224 -23.32 37.02 26.54
C ASN A 224 -24.11 38.32 26.58
N PHE A 225 -24.98 38.58 25.59
CA PHE A 225 -25.88 39.73 25.61
C PHE A 225 -26.83 39.69 26.83
N HIS A 226 -27.47 38.56 27.11
CA HIS A 226 -28.46 38.47 28.19
C HIS A 226 -27.83 38.58 29.59
N VAL A 227 -26.68 37.93 29.79
CA VAL A 227 -25.94 37.96 31.07
C VAL A 227 -25.38 39.36 31.30
N LYS A 228 -24.76 39.96 30.27
CA LYS A 228 -24.28 41.36 30.34
C LYS A 228 -25.41 42.34 30.63
N HIS A 229 -26.56 42.19 29.95
CA HIS A 229 -27.73 43.04 30.19
C HIS A 229 -28.31 42.86 31.60
N THR A 230 -28.29 41.64 32.15
CA THR A 230 -28.77 41.37 33.51
C THR A 230 -27.86 41.98 34.56
N LEU A 231 -26.53 41.88 34.37
CA LEU A 231 -25.53 42.51 35.22
C LEU A 231 -25.71 44.04 35.24
N LEU A 232 -25.81 44.64 34.04
CA LEU A 232 -26.07 46.07 33.87
C LEU A 232 -27.35 46.52 34.57
N LYS A 233 -28.43 45.75 34.43
CA LYS A 233 -29.73 46.07 35.06
C LYS A 233 -29.65 46.03 36.59
N ASN A 234 -28.90 45.09 37.16
CA ASN A 234 -28.74 45.00 38.62
C ASN A 234 -27.87 46.13 39.16
N ILE A 235 -26.82 46.52 38.43
CA ILE A 235 -25.98 47.69 38.78
C ILE A 235 -26.82 48.96 38.81
N VAL A 236 -27.60 49.21 37.75
CA VAL A 236 -28.50 50.39 37.68
C VAL A 236 -29.56 50.36 38.79
N LYS A 237 -30.04 49.17 39.17
CA LYS A 237 -31.05 49.04 40.23
C LYS A 237 -30.47 49.32 41.62
N ASN A 238 -29.21 48.97 41.85
CA ASN A 238 -28.53 49.19 43.13
C ASN A 238 -28.05 50.63 43.31
N SER A 239 -27.74 51.35 42.21
CA SER A 239 -27.34 52.76 42.25
C SER A 239 -28.51 53.74 42.48
N LEU A 240 -29.76 53.29 42.40
CA LEU A 240 -30.97 54.12 42.56
C LEU A 240 -31.64 53.95 43.93
N ALA A 241 -30.99 53.30 44.89
CA ALA A 241 -31.55 52.99 46.21
C ALA A 241 -31.03 53.90 47.35
N GLU A 242 -30.17 54.87 47.05
CA GLU A 242 -29.60 55.80 48.03
C GLU A 242 -29.84 57.24 47.55
N ASP A 243 -30.91 57.86 48.04
CA ASP A 243 -30.84 59.12 48.80
C ASP A 243 -32.21 59.80 48.94
N SER A 244 -32.38 60.37 50.14
CA SER A 244 -33.61 60.66 50.85
C SER A 244 -34.21 62.05 50.62
N ASP A 245 -35.52 62.12 50.86
CA ASP A 245 -36.39 63.29 50.98
C ASP A 245 -35.97 64.32 52.06
N ASP A 246 -36.46 65.55 51.83
CA ASP A 246 -36.95 66.53 52.83
C ASP A 246 -36.03 67.70 53.26
N TYR A 247 -35.78 68.66 52.35
CA TYR A 247 -35.63 70.09 52.68
C TYR A 247 -35.95 70.92 51.42
N PHE A 248 -36.53 72.12 51.60
CA PHE A 248 -36.99 73.09 50.58
C PHE A 248 -38.41 72.85 50.03
N LYS A 249 -39.40 73.52 50.65
CA LYS A 249 -40.82 73.53 50.24
C LYS A 249 -41.34 74.86 49.67
N ASN A 250 -40.51 75.93 49.65
CA ASN A 250 -40.96 77.27 49.20
C ASN A 250 -40.16 77.85 48.00
N ASP A 251 -38.91 77.45 47.76
CA ASP A 251 -38.24 77.69 46.45
C ASP A 251 -38.65 76.66 45.38
N THR A 252 -39.26 75.57 45.84
CA THR A 252 -39.67 74.40 45.06
C THR A 252 -40.76 74.74 44.07
N ASP A 253 -41.67 75.68 44.30
CA ASP A 253 -42.77 75.93 43.34
C ASP A 253 -42.32 76.69 42.07
N TYR A 254 -41.25 77.49 42.17
CA TYR A 254 -40.65 78.16 41.00
C TYR A 254 -39.66 77.23 40.28
N ILE A 255 -38.78 76.56 41.05
CA ILE A 255 -37.85 75.55 40.54
C ILE A 255 -38.60 74.35 39.93
N ASN A 256 -39.68 73.88 40.55
CA ASN A 256 -40.53 72.81 39.99
C ASN A 256 -41.20 73.25 38.69
N LYS A 257 -41.55 74.53 38.49
CA LYS A 257 -42.13 74.99 37.22
C LYS A 257 -41.10 74.99 36.09
N GLU A 258 -39.89 75.49 36.34
CA GLU A 258 -38.78 75.43 35.39
C GLU A 258 -38.36 73.98 35.10
N LEU A 259 -38.16 73.16 36.15
CA LEU A 259 -37.91 71.71 36.00
C LEU A 259 -39.04 70.99 35.28
N LEU A 260 -40.32 71.34 35.51
CA LEU A 260 -41.43 70.72 34.80
C LEU A 260 -41.46 71.09 33.31
N ILE A 261 -40.98 72.28 32.95
CA ILE A 261 -40.80 72.69 31.54
C ILE A 261 -39.63 71.92 30.93
N GLU A 262 -38.48 71.89 31.59
CA GLU A 262 -37.29 71.15 31.14
C GLU A 262 -37.56 69.63 31.05
N ILE A 263 -38.26 69.05 32.03
CA ILE A 263 -38.70 67.64 32.01
C ILE A 263 -39.68 67.41 30.86
N ARG A 264 -40.57 68.36 30.53
CA ARG A 264 -41.46 68.23 29.37
C ARG A 264 -40.68 68.26 28.06
N GLU A 265 -39.76 69.20 27.90
CA GLU A 265 -38.92 69.32 26.71
C GLU A 265 -38.04 68.09 26.52
N ASN A 266 -37.37 67.64 27.58
CA ASN A 266 -36.58 66.40 27.57
C ASN A 266 -37.44 65.17 27.28
N ASN A 267 -38.68 65.12 27.78
CA ASN A 267 -39.59 64.02 27.47
C ASN A 267 -40.08 64.07 26.01
N GLU A 268 -40.29 65.25 25.42
CA GLU A 268 -40.61 65.37 24.00
C GLU A 268 -39.43 64.93 23.13
N GLU A 269 -38.22 65.37 23.45
CA GLU A 269 -37.00 64.97 22.73
C GLU A 269 -36.75 63.45 22.86
N LEU A 270 -36.93 62.89 24.05
CA LEU A 270 -36.83 61.45 24.29
C LEU A 270 -37.91 60.67 23.52
N ASN A 271 -39.13 61.20 23.43
CA ASN A 271 -40.22 60.58 22.67
C ASN A 271 -39.96 60.60 21.16
N ASP A 272 -39.38 61.66 20.62
CA ASP A 272 -38.97 61.73 19.22
C ASP A 272 -37.77 60.81 18.93
N LEU A 273 -36.82 60.70 19.86
CA LEU A 273 -35.74 59.71 19.78
C LEU A 273 -36.28 58.27 19.84
N LEU A 274 -37.29 58.01 20.66
CA LEU A 274 -37.98 56.71 20.72
C LEU A 274 -38.69 56.41 19.40
N ARG A 275 -39.40 57.38 18.82
CA ARG A 275 -40.07 57.22 17.51
C ARG A 275 -39.09 56.89 16.40
N THR A 276 -37.96 57.60 16.33
CA THR A 276 -36.92 57.34 15.33
C THR A 276 -36.29 55.95 15.51
N LYS A 277 -35.98 55.54 16.75
CA LYS A 277 -35.48 54.19 17.05
C LYS A 277 -36.50 53.10 16.69
N ILE A 278 -37.79 53.29 16.98
CA ILE A 278 -38.86 52.35 16.62
C ILE A 278 -38.96 52.19 15.10
N ASN A 279 -38.90 53.29 14.35
CA ASN A 279 -38.90 53.25 12.89
C ASN A 279 -37.68 52.47 12.36
N ARG A 280 -36.49 52.72 12.92
CA ARG A 280 -35.29 51.98 12.54
C ARG A 280 -35.41 50.47 12.84
N ILE A 281 -35.97 50.10 13.98
CA ILE A 281 -36.24 48.69 14.32
C ILE A 281 -37.18 48.05 13.29
N ASN A 282 -38.20 48.77 12.84
CA ASN A 282 -39.16 48.26 11.86
C ASN A 282 -38.50 48.05 10.48
N ASP A 283 -37.61 48.94 10.07
CA ASP A 283 -36.86 48.77 8.82
C ASP A 283 -35.86 47.61 8.90
N LEU A 284 -35.13 47.49 10.02
CA LEU A 284 -34.27 46.33 10.28
C LEU A 284 -35.06 45.01 10.28
N LYS A 285 -36.30 45.01 10.79
CA LYS A 285 -37.19 43.84 10.71
C LYS A 285 -37.56 43.50 9.26
N LYS A 286 -37.77 44.49 8.38
CA LYS A 286 -38.02 44.25 6.95
C LYS A 286 -36.79 43.68 6.26
N GLU A 287 -35.61 44.26 6.50
CA GLU A 287 -34.33 43.77 5.97
C GLU A 287 -34.08 42.31 6.40
N ARG A 288 -34.27 42.00 7.69
CA ARG A 288 -34.15 40.64 8.21
C ARG A 288 -35.12 39.66 7.54
N ARG A 289 -36.35 40.09 7.24
CA ARG A 289 -37.32 39.24 6.51
C ARG A 289 -36.84 38.92 5.09
N ILE A 290 -36.26 39.89 4.40
CA ILE A 290 -35.69 39.69 3.05
C ILE A 290 -34.51 38.72 3.14
N LEU A 291 -33.58 38.96 4.08
CA LEU A 291 -32.40 38.12 4.26
C LEU A 291 -32.79 36.66 4.58
N ASN A 292 -33.79 36.45 5.43
CA ASN A 292 -34.28 35.10 5.75
C ASN A 292 -34.87 34.37 4.53
N LYS A 293 -35.54 35.08 3.62
CA LYS A 293 -36.02 34.48 2.36
C LYS A 293 -34.84 34.03 1.50
N THR A 294 -33.82 34.88 1.36
CA THR A 294 -32.60 34.56 0.62
C THR A 294 -31.87 33.35 1.22
N ILE A 295 -31.72 33.30 2.55
CA ILE A 295 -31.12 32.15 3.25
C ILE A 295 -31.91 30.87 2.94
N THR A 296 -33.23 30.92 3.04
CA THR A 296 -34.10 29.76 2.76
C THR A 296 -33.95 29.26 1.32
N GLU A 297 -33.79 30.16 0.35
CA GLU A 297 -33.54 29.79 -1.04
C GLU A 297 -32.15 29.17 -1.23
N LYS A 298 -31.12 29.70 -0.57
CA LYS A 298 -29.77 29.13 -0.58
C LYS A 298 -29.74 27.75 0.06
N ASP A 299 -30.45 27.53 1.16
CA ASP A 299 -30.57 26.22 1.81
C ASP A 299 -31.23 25.18 0.90
N LYS A 300 -32.25 25.58 0.12
CA LYS A 300 -32.84 24.71 -0.90
C LYS A 300 -31.82 24.33 -1.98
N GLN A 301 -31.01 25.28 -2.44
CA GLN A 301 -29.95 25.02 -3.43
C GLN A 301 -28.87 24.09 -2.85
N ILE A 302 -28.46 24.28 -1.60
CA ILE A 302 -27.50 23.42 -0.90
C ILE A 302 -28.07 22.00 -0.80
N THR A 303 -29.33 21.85 -0.36
CA THR A 303 -30.00 20.55 -0.26
C THR A 303 -30.05 19.81 -1.60
N GLN A 304 -30.28 20.53 -2.70
CA GLN A 304 -30.25 19.94 -4.05
C GLN A 304 -28.84 19.48 -4.44
N LYS A 305 -27.81 20.29 -4.15
CA LYS A 305 -26.41 19.93 -4.39
C LYS A 305 -25.98 18.72 -3.56
N ASP A 306 -26.40 18.63 -2.30
CA ASP A 306 -26.10 17.49 -1.44
C ASP A 306 -26.71 16.19 -1.96
N LYS A 307 -27.94 16.24 -2.48
CA LYS A 307 -28.55 15.09 -3.17
C LYS A 307 -27.72 14.65 -4.37
N LEU A 308 -27.24 15.59 -5.19
CA LEU A 308 -26.39 15.29 -6.35
C LEU A 308 -25.01 14.74 -5.94
N ILE A 309 -24.45 15.22 -4.82
CA ILE A 309 -23.19 14.71 -4.29
C ILE A 309 -23.37 13.26 -3.83
N ARG A 310 -24.46 12.94 -3.12
CA ARG A 310 -24.76 11.57 -2.68
C ARG A 310 -24.86 10.60 -3.86
N THR A 311 -25.60 10.96 -4.91
CA THR A 311 -25.71 10.09 -6.10
C THR A 311 -24.37 9.88 -6.81
N LYS A 312 -23.50 10.90 -6.85
CA LYS A 312 -22.13 10.77 -7.38
C LYS A 312 -21.26 9.86 -6.51
N ILE A 313 -21.38 9.94 -5.18
CA ILE A 313 -20.66 9.06 -4.24
C ILE A 313 -21.08 7.60 -4.45
N ASP A 314 -22.38 7.33 -4.57
CA ASP A 314 -22.89 5.99 -4.84
C ASP A 314 -22.32 5.43 -6.15
N ARG A 315 -22.32 6.25 -7.22
CA ARG A 315 -21.73 5.85 -8.51
C ARG A 315 -20.23 5.55 -8.40
N ILE A 316 -19.48 6.34 -7.64
CA ILE A 316 -18.05 6.09 -7.39
C ILE A 316 -17.85 4.75 -6.67
N ASN A 317 -18.71 4.43 -5.70
CA ASN A 317 -18.61 3.18 -4.96
C ASN A 317 -18.90 1.97 -5.84
N ASP A 318 -19.87 2.06 -6.75
CA ASP A 318 -20.16 1.00 -7.71
C ASP A 318 -19.01 0.82 -8.72
N LEU A 319 -18.46 1.91 -9.25
CA LEU A 319 -17.27 1.85 -10.10
C LEU A 319 -16.05 1.24 -9.39
N LYS A 320 -15.88 1.50 -8.08
CA LYS A 320 -14.84 0.85 -7.28
C LYS A 320 -15.06 -0.67 -7.17
N LYS A 321 -16.31 -1.13 -7.03
CA LYS A 321 -16.63 -2.57 -7.03
C LYS A 321 -16.32 -3.20 -8.38
N GLU A 322 -16.76 -2.59 -9.48
CA GLU A 322 -16.45 -3.03 -10.85
C GLU A 322 -14.93 -3.13 -11.07
N ARG A 323 -14.17 -2.13 -10.64
CA ARG A 323 -12.70 -2.14 -10.74
C ARG A 323 -12.06 -3.30 -9.99
N ARG A 324 -12.57 -3.66 -8.80
CA ARG A 324 -12.07 -4.81 -8.03
C ARG A 324 -12.29 -6.13 -8.77
N ILE A 325 -13.48 -6.32 -9.36
CA ILE A 325 -13.81 -7.50 -10.15
C ILE A 325 -12.91 -7.60 -11.39
N LEU A 326 -12.70 -6.47 -12.07
CA LEU A 326 -11.83 -6.42 -13.24
C LEU A 326 -10.38 -6.76 -12.88
N ASN A 327 -9.85 -6.21 -11.79
CA ASN A 327 -8.49 -6.50 -11.32
C ASN A 327 -8.30 -7.98 -10.95
N TYR A 328 -9.30 -8.59 -10.31
CA TYR A 328 -9.27 -10.03 -10.04
C TYR A 328 -9.21 -10.84 -11.34
N THR A 329 -10.02 -10.46 -12.32
CA THR A 329 -10.07 -11.12 -13.63
C THR A 329 -8.74 -11.00 -14.38
N ILE A 330 -8.13 -9.81 -14.37
CA ILE A 330 -6.81 -9.57 -14.97
C ILE A 330 -5.76 -10.49 -14.30
N THR A 331 -5.74 -10.52 -12.97
CA THR A 331 -4.79 -11.36 -12.21
C THR A 331 -4.92 -12.84 -12.57
N GLU A 332 -6.15 -13.36 -12.71
CA GLU A 332 -6.37 -14.74 -13.12
C GLU A 332 -5.93 -15.01 -14.57
N LYS A 333 -6.15 -14.05 -15.47
CA LYS A 333 -5.65 -14.16 -16.86
C LYS A 333 -4.13 -14.13 -16.92
N ASP A 334 -3.45 -13.32 -16.12
CA ASP A 334 -1.99 -13.28 -16.05
C ASP A 334 -1.40 -14.59 -15.54
N LYS A 335 -2.04 -15.22 -14.54
CA LYS A 335 -1.67 -16.58 -14.09
C LYS A 335 -1.81 -17.60 -15.23
N GLN A 336 -2.89 -17.53 -16.01
CA GLN A 336 -3.09 -18.42 -17.16
C GLN A 336 -2.03 -18.20 -18.25
N ILE A 337 -1.71 -16.95 -18.58
CA ILE A 337 -0.66 -16.58 -19.54
C ILE A 337 0.69 -17.13 -19.07
N THR A 338 1.02 -16.94 -17.79
CA THR A 338 2.27 -17.45 -17.19
C THR A 338 2.39 -18.98 -17.31
N ARG A 339 1.30 -19.71 -17.05
CA ARG A 339 1.26 -21.17 -17.23
C ARG A 339 1.47 -21.58 -18.68
N LYS A 340 0.79 -20.93 -19.62
CA LYS A 340 0.95 -21.19 -21.06
C LYS A 340 2.37 -20.89 -21.53
N ASN A 341 2.96 -19.78 -21.10
CA ASN A 341 4.34 -19.43 -21.45
C ASN A 341 5.34 -20.48 -20.97
N LYS A 342 5.21 -20.98 -19.73
CA LYS A 342 6.04 -22.09 -19.23
C LYS A 342 5.93 -23.35 -20.10
N GLN A 343 4.71 -23.71 -20.51
CA GLN A 343 4.49 -24.85 -21.41
C GLN A 343 5.13 -24.63 -22.79
N THR A 344 4.99 -23.43 -23.36
CA THR A 344 5.64 -23.07 -24.62
C THR A 344 7.15 -23.18 -24.51
N THR A 345 7.77 -22.63 -23.45
CA THR A 345 9.22 -22.75 -23.23
C THR A 345 9.68 -24.21 -23.12
N GLN A 346 8.91 -25.07 -22.45
CA GLN A 346 9.22 -26.50 -22.39
C GLN A 346 9.12 -27.17 -23.77
N LYS A 347 8.09 -26.84 -24.55
CA LYS A 347 7.94 -27.33 -25.93
C LYS A 347 9.09 -26.86 -26.82
N ASP A 348 9.52 -25.61 -26.70
CA ASP A 348 10.64 -25.07 -27.46
C ASP A 348 11.96 -25.78 -27.13
N LYS A 349 12.21 -26.08 -25.84
CA LYS A 349 13.35 -26.90 -25.43
C LYS A 349 13.30 -28.29 -26.08
N LEU A 350 12.13 -28.94 -26.05
CA LEU A 350 11.95 -30.24 -26.68
C LEU A 350 12.17 -30.17 -28.21
N ILE A 351 11.65 -29.14 -28.87
CA ILE A 351 11.86 -28.92 -30.31
C ILE A 351 13.35 -28.78 -30.61
N ARG A 352 14.10 -28.00 -29.83
CA ARG A 352 15.57 -27.87 -30.00
C ARG A 352 16.28 -29.21 -29.88
N THR A 353 15.99 -29.99 -28.83
CA THR A 353 16.60 -31.33 -28.68
C THR A 353 16.27 -32.27 -29.85
N LYS A 354 15.05 -32.20 -30.40
CA LYS A 354 14.66 -32.99 -31.58
C LYS A 354 15.40 -32.51 -32.84
N ILE A 355 15.58 -31.21 -33.03
CA ILE A 355 16.35 -30.65 -34.14
C ILE A 355 17.81 -31.13 -34.07
N ASP A 356 18.42 -31.10 -32.89
CA ASP A 356 19.79 -31.57 -32.69
C ASP A 356 19.92 -33.06 -33.04
N ARG A 357 18.98 -33.90 -32.56
CA ARG A 357 18.95 -35.33 -32.92
C ARG A 357 18.77 -35.56 -34.42
N ILE A 358 17.91 -34.78 -35.09
CA ILE A 358 17.75 -34.84 -36.55
C ILE A 358 19.07 -34.50 -37.25
N ASN A 359 19.80 -33.50 -36.77
CA ASN A 359 21.09 -33.12 -37.34
C ASN A 359 22.15 -34.20 -37.16
N ASP A 360 22.19 -34.86 -36.01
CA ASP A 360 23.12 -35.98 -35.78
C ASP A 360 22.75 -37.19 -36.62
N LEU A 361 21.47 -37.56 -36.72
CA LEU A 361 21.01 -38.61 -37.63
C LEU A 361 21.35 -38.29 -39.10
N LYS A 362 21.28 -37.03 -39.52
CA LYS A 362 21.74 -36.60 -40.85
C LYS A 362 23.24 -36.81 -41.03
N LYS A 363 24.07 -36.55 -40.01
CA LYS A 363 25.52 -36.83 -40.07
C LYS A 363 25.79 -38.33 -40.15
N GLU A 364 25.15 -39.14 -39.30
CA GLU A 364 25.25 -40.60 -39.32
C GLU A 364 24.87 -41.15 -40.70
N ARG A 365 23.74 -40.70 -41.28
CA ARG A 365 23.31 -41.08 -42.63
C ARG A 365 24.33 -40.71 -43.71
N ARG A 366 24.99 -39.55 -43.60
CA ARG A 366 26.07 -39.15 -44.55
C ARG A 366 27.26 -40.10 -44.46
N VAL A 367 27.67 -40.49 -43.26
CA VAL A 367 28.76 -41.46 -43.05
C VAL A 367 28.38 -42.81 -43.63
N LEU A 368 27.19 -43.32 -43.30
CA LEU A 368 26.70 -44.61 -43.82
C LEU A 368 26.63 -44.62 -45.35
N ASN A 369 26.13 -43.55 -45.97
CA ASN A 369 26.10 -43.42 -47.43
C ASN A 369 27.50 -43.46 -48.07
N LYS A 370 28.52 -42.87 -47.43
CA LYS A 370 29.92 -42.99 -47.90
C LYS A 370 30.38 -44.45 -47.83
N THR A 371 30.11 -45.13 -46.71
CA THR A 371 30.46 -46.54 -46.51
C THR A 371 29.79 -47.43 -47.56
N ILE A 372 28.49 -47.26 -47.80
CA ILE A 372 27.75 -48.01 -48.84
C ILE A 372 28.42 -47.80 -50.21
N LYS A 373 28.72 -46.55 -50.60
CA LYS A 373 29.42 -46.26 -51.86
C LYS A 373 30.77 -46.96 -51.97
N THR A 374 31.54 -47.04 -50.88
CA THR A 374 32.83 -47.75 -50.89
C THR A 374 32.65 -49.26 -51.04
N LYS A 375 31.67 -49.85 -50.35
CA LYS A 375 31.35 -51.28 -50.45
C LYS A 375 30.82 -51.65 -51.84
N ASP A 376 29.99 -50.80 -52.44
CA ASP A 376 29.53 -50.98 -53.83
C ASP A 376 30.69 -50.99 -54.83
N LYS A 377 31.68 -50.09 -54.67
CA LYS A 377 32.89 -50.10 -55.49
C LYS A 377 33.67 -51.41 -55.33
N GLN A 378 33.84 -51.89 -54.09
CA GLN A 378 34.50 -53.16 -53.81
C GLN A 378 33.75 -54.36 -54.41
N LEU A 379 32.42 -54.38 -54.30
CA LEU A 379 31.56 -55.41 -54.90
C LEU A 379 31.67 -55.41 -56.43
N LYS A 380 31.61 -54.23 -57.07
CA LYS A 380 31.81 -54.10 -58.52
C LYS A 380 33.17 -54.65 -58.97
N TYR A 381 34.23 -54.37 -58.21
CA TYR A 381 35.57 -54.91 -58.47
C TYR A 381 35.60 -56.45 -58.33
N LYS A 382 35.05 -56.99 -57.23
CA LYS A 382 34.95 -58.45 -57.02
C LYS A 382 34.14 -59.13 -58.12
N ASN A 383 33.01 -58.56 -58.53
CA ASN A 383 32.19 -59.10 -59.60
C ASN A 383 32.92 -59.11 -60.95
N LYS A 384 33.68 -58.06 -61.28
CA LYS A 384 34.54 -58.07 -62.48
C LYS A 384 35.59 -59.19 -62.42
N LYS A 385 36.22 -59.39 -61.26
CA LYS A 385 37.19 -60.49 -61.05
C LYS A 385 36.53 -61.87 -61.20
N LEU A 386 35.34 -62.07 -60.63
CA LEU A 386 34.56 -63.29 -60.77
C LEU A 386 34.17 -63.56 -62.23
N HIS A 387 33.75 -62.53 -62.96
CA HIS A 387 33.37 -62.65 -64.37
C HIS A 387 34.56 -63.03 -65.26
N TYR A 388 35.75 -62.54 -64.92
CA TYR A 388 37.02 -62.92 -65.57
C TYR A 388 37.38 -64.39 -65.28
N ASN A 389 37.31 -64.80 -64.01
CA ASN A 389 37.57 -66.19 -63.61
C ASN A 389 36.59 -67.17 -64.26
N LYS A 390 35.29 -66.84 -64.32
CA LYS A 390 34.27 -67.69 -64.97
C LYS A 390 34.53 -67.85 -66.48
N ARG A 391 35.05 -66.81 -67.13
CA ARG A 391 35.46 -66.86 -68.54
C ARG A 391 36.71 -67.73 -68.74
N SER A 392 37.67 -67.70 -67.80
CA SER A 392 38.85 -68.57 -67.82
C SER A 392 38.52 -70.05 -67.59
N ILE A 393 37.49 -70.36 -66.79
CA ILE A 393 37.04 -71.73 -66.51
C ILE A 393 36.22 -72.30 -67.69
N ASN A 394 35.41 -71.49 -68.38
CA ASN A 394 34.69 -71.93 -69.59
C ASN A 394 35.61 -72.24 -70.79
N LEU A 395 36.91 -71.95 -70.69
CA LEU A 395 37.93 -72.34 -71.67
C LEU A 395 38.56 -73.73 -71.38
N LEU A 396 38.10 -74.46 -70.34
CA LEU A 396 38.65 -75.74 -69.88
C LEU A 396 37.78 -76.99 -70.16
N SER A 397 36.97 -76.99 -71.24
CA SER A 397 36.23 -78.17 -71.71
C SER A 397 36.71 -78.63 -73.10
N SER A 398 37.06 -79.91 -73.25
CA SER A 398 37.41 -80.72 -74.47
C SER A 398 38.19 -80.07 -75.63
N LYS A 399 37.80 -78.89 -76.12
CA LYS A 399 38.48 -78.07 -77.13
C LYS A 399 39.92 -77.70 -76.76
N ARG A 400 40.23 -77.39 -75.49
CA ARG A 400 41.61 -77.02 -75.09
C ARG A 400 42.61 -78.17 -75.27
N ARG A 401 42.22 -79.42 -75.00
CA ARG A 401 43.09 -80.59 -75.20
C ARG A 401 43.44 -80.78 -76.68
N PHE A 402 42.46 -80.59 -77.56
CA PHE A 402 42.66 -80.64 -79.00
C PHE A 402 43.57 -79.51 -79.50
N SER A 403 43.38 -78.29 -79.01
CA SER A 403 44.23 -77.14 -79.37
C SER A 403 45.67 -77.27 -78.88
N ILE A 404 45.92 -77.86 -77.71
CA ILE A 404 47.29 -78.15 -77.23
C ILE A 404 47.97 -79.14 -78.16
N LEU A 405 47.24 -80.16 -78.62
CA LEU A 405 47.77 -81.19 -79.51
C LEU A 405 48.11 -80.62 -80.90
N LEU A 406 47.23 -79.79 -81.46
CA LEU A 406 47.52 -79.02 -82.69
C LEU A 406 48.69 -78.04 -82.52
N SER A 407 48.82 -77.43 -81.34
CA SER A 407 49.92 -76.52 -81.01
C SER A 407 51.28 -77.21 -81.02
N GLN A 408 51.35 -78.43 -80.47
CA GLN A 408 52.57 -79.23 -80.53
C GLN A 408 52.94 -79.57 -81.97
N PHE A 409 51.97 -79.97 -82.80
CA PHE A 409 52.22 -80.20 -84.22
C PHE A 409 52.69 -78.94 -84.94
N TYR A 410 52.06 -77.79 -84.67
CA TYR A 410 52.46 -76.53 -85.28
C TYR A 410 53.90 -76.12 -84.94
N ILE A 411 54.32 -76.28 -83.67
CA ILE A 411 55.70 -76.02 -83.25
C ILE A 411 56.68 -76.95 -84.01
N ILE A 412 56.32 -78.22 -84.18
CA ILE A 412 57.13 -79.20 -84.93
C ILE A 412 57.27 -78.77 -86.40
N PHE A 413 56.16 -78.40 -87.05
CA PHE A 413 56.15 -77.95 -88.45
C PHE A 413 56.94 -76.64 -88.64
N LYS A 414 56.85 -75.70 -87.70
CA LYS A 414 57.47 -74.37 -87.83
C LYS A 414 59.01 -74.41 -87.76
N PHE A 415 59.58 -75.23 -86.88
CA PHE A 415 61.01 -75.17 -86.54
C PHE A 415 61.87 -76.34 -87.05
N LYS A 416 61.38 -77.15 -88.03
CA LYS A 416 62.03 -78.31 -88.70
C LYS A 416 63.42 -78.73 -88.14
N TYR A 417 63.50 -79.95 -87.57
CA TYR A 417 64.67 -80.66 -86.98
C TYR A 417 65.88 -79.83 -86.49
N GLY A 418 66.21 -79.93 -85.20
CA GLY A 418 67.44 -79.37 -84.62
C GLY A 418 67.25 -78.76 -83.22
N ALA A 419 68.26 -78.04 -82.73
CA ALA A 419 68.29 -77.47 -81.38
C ALA A 419 67.14 -76.47 -81.10
N LYS A 420 66.76 -75.66 -82.09
CA LYS A 420 65.63 -74.69 -81.98
C LYS A 420 64.29 -75.37 -81.75
N LEU A 421 64.03 -76.53 -82.36
CA LEU A 421 62.81 -77.29 -82.14
C LEU A 421 62.76 -77.82 -80.70
N LYS A 422 63.86 -78.40 -80.21
CA LYS A 422 63.95 -78.92 -78.84
C LYS A 422 63.69 -77.82 -77.80
N LEU A 423 64.28 -76.64 -77.99
CA LEU A 423 64.09 -75.49 -77.11
C LEU A 423 62.64 -75.00 -77.08
N ASN A 424 62.03 -74.74 -78.24
CA ASN A 424 60.66 -74.22 -78.30
C ASN A 424 59.62 -75.24 -77.83
N ARG A 425 59.83 -76.53 -78.10
CA ARG A 425 58.96 -77.60 -77.59
C ARG A 425 59.03 -77.70 -76.06
N THR A 426 60.23 -77.57 -75.50
CA THR A 426 60.42 -77.60 -74.05
C THR A 426 59.80 -76.37 -73.39
N LEU A 427 60.05 -75.18 -73.94
CA LEU A 427 59.41 -73.94 -73.48
C LEU A 427 57.89 -74.03 -73.52
N PHE A 428 57.31 -74.52 -74.62
CA PHE A 428 55.86 -74.69 -74.73
C PHE A 428 55.31 -75.64 -73.66
N ASN A 429 55.95 -76.79 -73.47
CA ASN A 429 55.52 -77.76 -72.46
C ASN A 429 55.60 -77.17 -71.05
N GLU A 430 56.67 -76.46 -70.71
CA GLU A 430 56.82 -75.85 -69.40
C GLU A 430 55.85 -74.69 -69.17
N ILE A 431 55.57 -73.87 -70.19
CA ILE A 431 54.54 -72.82 -70.11
C ILE A 431 53.17 -73.45 -69.82
N ILE A 432 52.81 -74.52 -70.52
CA ILE A 432 51.53 -75.21 -70.34
C ILE A 432 51.45 -75.89 -68.96
N LYS A 433 52.49 -76.64 -68.59
CA LYS A 433 52.54 -77.42 -67.34
C LYS A 433 52.42 -76.52 -66.11
N ASN A 434 53.08 -75.37 -66.13
CA ASN A 434 53.11 -74.44 -65.00
C ASN A 434 52.08 -73.32 -65.11
N ASN A 435 51.21 -73.32 -66.13
CA ASN A 435 50.27 -72.22 -66.45
C ASN A 435 50.97 -70.86 -66.43
N TRP A 436 52.19 -70.78 -66.95
CA TRP A 436 53.06 -69.62 -66.74
C TRP A 436 52.62 -68.39 -67.54
N LEU A 437 51.98 -68.58 -68.69
CA LEU A 437 51.43 -67.50 -69.50
C LEU A 437 50.03 -67.11 -68.99
N ASP A 438 49.85 -65.85 -68.57
CA ASP A 438 48.53 -65.33 -68.20
C ASP A 438 47.75 -65.03 -69.48
N VAL A 439 46.98 -66.02 -69.94
CA VAL A 439 46.22 -65.97 -71.19
C VAL A 439 45.31 -64.75 -71.27
N GLY A 440 44.67 -64.36 -70.17
CA GLY A 440 43.73 -63.24 -70.21
C GLY A 440 44.44 -61.88 -70.17
N PHE A 441 45.59 -61.76 -69.51
CA PHE A 441 46.47 -60.59 -69.66
C PHE A 441 47.01 -60.51 -71.09
N TYR A 442 47.50 -61.63 -71.63
CA TYR A 442 48.07 -61.75 -72.96
C TYR A 442 47.07 -61.32 -74.04
N PHE A 443 45.81 -61.80 -73.99
CA PHE A 443 44.79 -61.34 -74.95
C PHE A 443 44.33 -59.90 -74.73
N LYS A 444 44.30 -59.41 -73.49
CA LYS A 444 43.89 -58.03 -73.21
C LYS A 444 44.83 -57.01 -73.87
N ASN A 445 46.13 -57.32 -73.87
CA ASN A 445 47.17 -56.44 -74.40
C ASN A 445 47.49 -56.69 -75.89
N ASN A 446 47.03 -57.82 -76.43
CA ASN A 446 47.26 -58.21 -77.83
C ASN A 446 45.89 -58.57 -78.47
N ARG A 447 44.99 -57.57 -78.56
CA ARG A 447 43.59 -57.78 -78.98
C ARG A 447 43.48 -58.26 -80.43
N GLU A 448 44.41 -57.85 -81.27
CA GLU A 448 44.50 -58.24 -82.68
C GLU A 448 44.67 -59.76 -82.85
N LEU A 449 45.20 -60.46 -81.84
CA LEU A 449 45.33 -61.92 -81.88
C LEU A 449 43.97 -62.62 -81.95
N SER A 450 42.90 -61.97 -81.49
CA SER A 450 41.53 -62.50 -81.58
C SER A 450 40.96 -62.50 -83.00
N GLU A 451 41.57 -61.75 -83.93
CA GLU A 451 41.11 -61.60 -85.32
C GLU A 451 41.73 -62.65 -86.25
N PHE A 452 42.87 -63.26 -85.87
CA PHE A 452 43.53 -64.28 -86.68
C PHE A 452 42.76 -65.60 -86.66
N LYS A 453 42.32 -66.07 -87.84
CA LYS A 453 41.56 -67.33 -87.98
C LYS A 453 42.30 -68.55 -87.44
N TRP A 454 43.63 -68.58 -87.53
CA TRP A 454 44.44 -69.73 -87.07
C TRP A 454 44.57 -69.81 -85.54
N PHE A 455 44.36 -68.71 -84.82
CA PHE A 455 44.30 -68.68 -83.34
C PHE A 455 43.08 -69.40 -82.77
N LYS A 456 42.07 -69.68 -83.60
CA LYS A 456 40.93 -70.53 -83.19
C LYS A 456 41.33 -72.00 -82.99
N LEU A 457 42.49 -72.41 -83.55
CA LEU A 457 42.97 -73.78 -83.52
C LEU A 457 44.16 -73.96 -82.58
N LEU A 458 45.03 -72.96 -82.46
CA LEU A 458 46.24 -73.02 -81.63
C LEU A 458 46.07 -72.31 -80.29
N THR A 459 46.89 -72.70 -79.31
CA THR A 459 46.87 -72.10 -77.98
C THR A 459 47.66 -70.78 -77.96
N PRO A 460 47.27 -69.80 -77.13
CA PRO A 460 48.04 -68.57 -76.91
C PRO A 460 49.48 -68.82 -76.53
N GLU A 461 49.73 -69.87 -75.76
CA GLU A 461 51.04 -70.37 -75.36
C GLU A 461 51.87 -70.75 -76.59
N ALA A 462 51.25 -71.38 -77.60
CA ALA A 462 51.91 -71.76 -78.84
C ALA A 462 52.24 -70.53 -79.70
N HIS A 463 51.32 -69.57 -79.76
CA HIS A 463 51.63 -68.30 -80.41
C HIS A 463 52.80 -67.61 -79.72
N TYR A 464 52.79 -67.52 -78.39
CA TYR A 464 53.85 -66.85 -77.66
C TYR A 464 55.22 -67.51 -77.95
N VAL A 465 55.29 -68.83 -77.86
CA VAL A 465 56.52 -69.59 -78.15
C VAL A 465 56.98 -69.39 -79.60
N CYS A 466 56.05 -69.44 -80.55
CA CYS A 466 56.38 -69.38 -81.97
C CYS A 466 56.68 -67.96 -82.45
N HIS A 467 55.94 -66.96 -81.99
CA HIS A 467 55.91 -65.60 -82.55
C HIS A 467 55.98 -64.55 -81.46
N GLY A 468 55.16 -64.67 -80.41
CA GLY A 468 55.01 -63.63 -79.41
C GLY A 468 56.29 -63.29 -78.65
N TYR A 469 57.21 -64.23 -78.46
CA TYR A 469 58.53 -63.97 -77.89
C TYR A 469 59.37 -63.07 -78.82
N ASP A 470 59.43 -63.42 -80.11
CA ASP A 470 60.21 -62.65 -81.10
C ASP A 470 59.58 -61.26 -81.34
N GLU A 471 58.26 -61.16 -81.19
CA GLU A 471 57.48 -59.92 -81.23
C GLU A 471 57.53 -59.11 -79.91
N LYS A 472 58.33 -59.54 -78.93
CA LYS A 472 58.48 -58.89 -77.61
C LYS A 472 57.16 -58.68 -76.85
N ARG A 473 56.19 -59.58 -77.04
CA ARG A 473 54.91 -59.52 -76.34
C ARG A 473 55.08 -59.92 -74.89
N ILE A 474 54.41 -59.22 -73.98
CA ILE A 474 54.51 -59.49 -72.54
C ILE A 474 53.54 -60.64 -72.18
N PRO A 475 54.02 -61.81 -71.71
CA PRO A 475 53.21 -63.00 -71.44
C PRO A 475 52.38 -62.89 -70.15
N LYS A 476 52.82 -62.11 -69.17
CA LYS A 476 52.14 -61.88 -67.87
C LYS A 476 52.57 -60.55 -67.26
N LEU A 477 51.76 -60.00 -66.35
CA LEU A 477 52.10 -58.77 -65.64
C LEU A 477 53.41 -58.95 -64.84
N GLY A 478 54.38 -58.04 -65.00
CA GLY A 478 55.66 -58.07 -64.30
C GLY A 478 56.74 -58.97 -64.92
N PHE A 479 56.56 -59.44 -66.16
CA PHE A 479 57.59 -60.18 -66.91
C PHE A 479 58.73 -59.26 -67.38
N ASP A 480 59.97 -59.72 -67.23
CA ASP A 480 61.18 -59.05 -67.73
C ASP A 480 61.44 -59.44 -69.20
N ASP A 481 61.34 -58.48 -70.11
CA ASP A 481 61.45 -58.68 -71.55
C ASP A 481 62.89 -58.96 -72.03
N LYS A 482 63.87 -58.88 -71.14
CA LYS A 482 65.29 -59.17 -71.43
C LYS A 482 65.67 -60.65 -71.37
N LEU A 483 64.79 -61.52 -70.85
CA LEU A 483 65.09 -62.95 -70.72
C LEU A 483 65.17 -63.64 -72.09
N LYS A 484 66.25 -64.42 -72.33
CA LYS A 484 66.33 -65.38 -73.44
C LYS A 484 65.33 -66.52 -73.22
N LYS A 485 64.92 -67.25 -74.28
CA LYS A 485 63.98 -68.38 -74.15
C LYS A 485 64.44 -69.42 -73.11
N GLU A 486 65.74 -69.69 -73.02
CA GLU A 486 66.34 -70.53 -71.99
C GLU A 486 66.15 -69.96 -70.57
N GLY A 487 66.31 -68.64 -70.42
CA GLY A 487 66.06 -67.92 -69.17
C GLY A 487 64.60 -67.97 -68.74
N ILE A 488 63.66 -67.92 -69.70
CA ILE A 488 62.24 -68.13 -69.42
C ILE A 488 61.99 -69.54 -68.91
N ILE A 489 62.60 -70.57 -69.51
CA ILE A 489 62.45 -71.95 -69.02
C ILE A 489 63.00 -72.08 -67.59
N LYS A 490 64.14 -71.46 -67.28
CA LYS A 490 64.70 -71.41 -65.91
C LYS A 490 63.76 -70.69 -64.94
N GLU A 491 63.18 -69.56 -65.34
CA GLU A 491 62.17 -68.86 -64.54
C GLU A 491 60.93 -69.72 -64.27
N ILE A 492 60.50 -70.52 -65.26
CA ILE A 492 59.34 -71.42 -65.13
C ILE A 492 59.63 -72.59 -64.20
N THR A 493 60.81 -73.21 -64.34
CA THR A 493 61.15 -74.48 -63.68
C THR A 493 61.82 -74.31 -62.32
N GLY A 494 62.26 -73.09 -61.98
CA GLY A 494 63.27 -72.87 -60.94
C GLY A 494 64.64 -73.37 -61.41
N ASP A 495 65.71 -73.18 -60.64
CA ASP A 495 67.11 -73.55 -61.01
C ASP A 495 67.38 -75.06 -61.30
N ALA A 496 66.35 -75.86 -61.54
CA ALA A 496 66.40 -77.28 -61.85
C ALA A 496 66.75 -77.63 -63.31
N TYR A 497 67.02 -76.64 -64.19
CA TYR A 497 67.17 -76.86 -65.64
C TYR A 497 68.60 -77.22 -66.14
N ASP A 498 69.63 -77.23 -65.28
CA ASP A 498 71.01 -77.58 -65.67
C ASP A 498 71.41 -79.03 -65.29
N LYS A 499 70.51 -80.01 -65.44
CA LYS A 499 70.84 -81.45 -65.34
C LYS A 499 70.44 -82.24 -66.58
#